data_AF-A0A8S0YT69-F1
#
_entry.id   AF-A0A8S0YT69-F1
#
_cell.length_a   1.000
_cell.length_b   1.000
_cell.length_c   1.000
_cell.angle_alpha   90.00
_cell.angle_beta   90.00
_cell.angle_gamma   90.00
#
_symmetry.space_group_name_H-M   'P 1'
#
loop_
_entity.id
_entity.type
_entity.pdbx_description
1 polymer ?
#
loop_
_entity_poly.entity_id
_entity_poly.type
_entity_poly.pdbx_seq_one_letter_code
_entity_poly.pdbx_strand_id
1 'polypeptide(L)'
;MRGPWKVPNLYWSGGDVTHNTGFGCYAQKGRTEPIGAENYHFPHSMPGLLSMRVTRDDEVCGIFNITFKPLPQFDLHNVVIGRIIRPSATYDTVRELGNPLSSHPVIQVRSTRRLLNGRWVIGEPNTRLSTITKNSARKWLIHDR
;
A
#
# COMPACT_ATOMS: atom_id res chain seq x y z
N MET A 1 -16.45 -5.94 11.35
CA MET A 1 -15.83 -4.79 12.05
C MET A 1 -14.89 -4.07 11.09
N ARG A 2 -14.94 -2.73 11.06
CA ARG A 2 -14.14 -1.85 10.20
C ARG A 2 -12.84 -1.52 10.93
N GLY A 3 -11.71 -2.06 10.48
CA GLY A 3 -10.41 -1.80 11.07
C GLY A 3 -9.73 -0.60 10.41
N PRO A 4 -8.90 0.18 11.13
CA PRO A 4 -8.09 1.23 10.54
C PRO A 4 -7.07 0.66 9.54
N TRP A 5 -6.89 1.35 8.40
CA TRP A 5 -5.95 1.00 7.34
C TRP A 5 -4.48 1.14 7.75
N LYS A 6 -4.25 1.78 8.89
CA LYS A 6 -2.94 1.97 9.46
C LYS A 6 -3.03 1.86 10.97
N VAL A 7 -2.30 0.91 11.51
CA VAL A 7 -2.08 0.81 12.96
C VAL A 7 -0.58 0.91 13.16
N PRO A 8 -0.08 2.06 13.64
CA PRO A 8 1.33 2.25 13.94
C PRO A 8 1.89 1.05 14.73
N ASN A 9 3.09 0.61 14.36
CA ASN A 9 3.76 -0.56 14.94
C ASN A 9 3.05 -1.91 14.78
N LEU A 10 1.96 -2.01 14.01
CA LEU A 10 1.25 -3.27 13.76
C LEU A 10 1.27 -3.63 12.27
N TYR A 11 0.63 -2.82 11.42
CA TYR A 11 0.70 -2.94 9.96
C TYR A 11 0.30 -1.64 9.26
N TRP A 12 0.60 -1.58 7.97
CA TRP A 12 0.11 -0.56 7.05
C TRP A 12 -0.54 -1.19 5.82
N SER A 13 -1.71 -0.71 5.44
CA SER A 13 -2.38 -1.06 4.19
C SER A 13 -2.27 0.09 3.18
N GLY A 14 -2.04 -0.25 1.92
CA GLY A 14 -2.00 0.67 0.79
C GLY A 14 -2.66 0.09 -0.45
N GLY A 15 -2.56 0.81 -1.57
CA GLY A 15 -3.00 0.30 -2.87
C GLY A 15 -4.44 0.62 -3.28
N ASP A 16 -5.20 1.34 -2.45
CA ASP A 16 -6.47 1.94 -2.88
C ASP A 16 -6.19 3.17 -3.75
N VAL A 17 -6.10 2.93 -5.06
CA VAL A 17 -5.88 3.97 -6.06
C VAL A 17 -7.18 4.53 -6.64
N THR A 18 -8.34 3.97 -6.30
CA THR A 18 -9.63 4.43 -6.84
C THR A 18 -10.21 5.51 -5.94
N HIS A 19 -10.36 5.23 -4.64
CA HIS A 19 -11.03 6.13 -3.69
C HIS A 19 -10.07 6.83 -2.73
N ASN A 20 -8.84 6.32 -2.53
CA ASN A 20 -7.93 6.77 -1.46
C ASN A 20 -8.56 6.70 -0.05
N THR A 21 -9.55 5.83 0.14
CA THR A 21 -10.27 5.66 1.42
C THR A 21 -10.02 4.30 2.05
N GLY A 22 -9.27 3.44 1.35
CA GLY A 22 -9.03 2.02 1.62
C GLY A 22 -10.13 1.08 1.11
N PHE A 23 -11.29 1.62 0.69
CA PHE A 23 -12.42 0.81 0.23
C PHE A 23 -12.40 0.52 -1.27
N GLY A 24 -11.52 1.17 -2.02
CA GLY A 24 -11.31 0.86 -3.42
C GLY A 24 -10.68 -0.51 -3.64
N CYS A 25 -10.94 -1.05 -4.82
CA CYS A 25 -10.35 -2.28 -5.29
C CYS A 25 -10.02 -2.05 -6.76
N TYR A 26 -8.73 -2.01 -7.08
CA TYR A 26 -8.26 -1.82 -8.45
C TYR A 26 -7.91 -3.19 -9.04
N ALA A 27 -8.68 -3.60 -10.04
CA ALA A 27 -8.32 -4.70 -10.91
C ALA A 27 -7.31 -4.20 -11.95
N GLN A 28 -6.28 -5.01 -12.23
CA GLN A 28 -5.26 -4.64 -13.21
C GLN A 28 -5.88 -4.37 -14.59
N LYS A 29 -5.55 -3.23 -15.19
CA LYS A 29 -6.01 -2.86 -16.54
C LYS A 29 -5.73 -3.97 -17.55
N GLY A 30 -6.74 -4.28 -18.38
CA GLY A 30 -6.62 -5.27 -19.46
C GLY A 30 -6.90 -6.71 -19.05
N ARG A 31 -7.31 -6.97 -17.80
CA ARG A 31 -7.84 -8.28 -17.41
C ARG A 31 -9.32 -8.39 -17.72
N THR A 32 -9.71 -9.57 -18.19
CA THR A 32 -11.11 -9.99 -18.36
C THR A 32 -11.61 -10.82 -17.17
N GLU A 33 -10.69 -11.53 -16.50
CA GLU A 33 -11.00 -12.40 -15.36
C GLU A 33 -10.35 -11.92 -14.05
N PRO A 34 -11.02 -12.14 -12.89
CA PRO A 34 -10.45 -11.92 -11.57
C PRO A 34 -9.13 -12.67 -11.33
N ILE A 35 -8.38 -12.23 -10.31
CA ILE A 35 -7.19 -12.94 -9.83
C ILE A 35 -7.55 -13.59 -8.52
N GLY A 36 -7.47 -14.92 -8.44
CA GLY A 36 -7.64 -15.65 -7.20
C GLY A 36 -6.42 -15.53 -6.27
N ALA A 37 -6.59 -15.89 -5.00
CA ALA A 37 -5.47 -16.15 -4.11
C ALA A 37 -4.55 -17.26 -4.68
N GLU A 38 -3.24 -17.01 -4.78
CA GLU A 38 -2.32 -17.99 -5.35
C GLU A 38 -2.15 -19.23 -4.44
N ASN A 39 -1.84 -19.01 -3.16
CA ASN A 39 -1.78 -20.02 -2.10
C ASN A 39 -1.66 -19.33 -0.72
N TYR A 40 -1.88 -20.07 0.36
CA TYR A 40 -1.70 -19.59 1.74
C TYR A 40 -0.54 -20.28 2.46
N HIS A 41 0.51 -20.68 1.73
CA HIS A 41 1.61 -21.48 2.29
C HIS A 41 2.41 -20.72 3.35
N PHE A 42 2.55 -19.40 3.20
CA PHE A 42 3.34 -18.56 4.09
C PHE A 42 2.46 -17.83 5.12
N PRO A 43 2.68 -18.06 6.42
CA PRO A 43 1.95 -17.35 7.47
C PRO A 43 2.53 -15.94 7.71
N HIS A 44 1.75 -15.07 8.33
CA HIS A 44 2.15 -13.73 8.77
C HIS A 44 2.94 -13.81 10.08
N SER A 45 3.99 -14.63 10.10
CA SER A 45 4.73 -15.02 11.32
C SER A 45 5.78 -14.02 11.78
N MET A 46 6.07 -12.98 10.99
CA MET A 46 7.15 -12.03 11.28
C MET A 46 6.86 -10.61 10.75
N PRO A 47 7.56 -9.57 11.25
CA PRO A 47 7.51 -8.24 10.65
C PRO A 47 8.11 -8.22 9.24
N GLY A 48 7.68 -7.24 8.45
CA GLY A 48 8.22 -6.96 7.12
C GLY A 48 7.64 -7.82 6.02
N LEU A 49 6.55 -8.55 6.25
CA LEU A 49 5.87 -9.32 5.22
C LEU A 49 4.99 -8.42 4.36
N LEU A 50 5.06 -8.61 3.04
CA LEU A 50 4.19 -7.98 2.05
C LEU A 50 3.10 -8.99 1.67
N SER A 51 1.85 -8.65 1.92
CA SER A 51 0.70 -9.50 1.57
C SER A 51 -0.37 -8.75 0.80
N MET A 52 -1.14 -9.48 0.01
CA MET A 52 -2.32 -8.97 -0.70
C MET A 52 -3.58 -9.32 0.09
N ARG A 53 -4.51 -8.36 0.15
CA ARG A 53 -5.82 -8.61 0.74
C ARG A 53 -6.67 -9.43 -0.22
N VAL A 54 -7.26 -10.50 0.30
CA VAL A 54 -8.24 -11.31 -0.43
C VAL A 54 -9.65 -10.82 -0.08
N THR A 55 -10.51 -10.68 -1.09
CA THR A 55 -11.93 -10.34 -0.92
C THR A 55 -12.71 -11.57 -0.43
N ARG A 56 -14.02 -11.41 -0.23
CA ARG A 56 -14.88 -12.55 0.16
C ARG A 56 -15.07 -13.54 -0.99
N ASP A 57 -14.87 -13.08 -2.21
CA ASP A 57 -15.06 -13.86 -3.43
C ASP A 57 -13.75 -14.55 -3.87
N ASP A 58 -12.79 -14.68 -2.94
CA ASP A 58 -11.43 -15.21 -3.15
C ASP A 58 -10.59 -14.42 -4.17
N GLU A 59 -10.95 -13.17 -4.43
CA GLU A 59 -10.24 -12.32 -5.38
C GLU A 59 -9.17 -11.46 -4.69
N VAL A 60 -8.04 -11.26 -5.34
CA VAL A 60 -7.05 -10.26 -4.95
C VAL A 60 -7.15 -9.04 -5.84
N CYS A 61 -6.99 -7.86 -5.25
CA CYS A 61 -6.87 -6.62 -5.99
C CYS A 61 -5.71 -5.78 -5.47
N GLY A 62 -5.53 -4.58 -6.02
CA GLY A 62 -4.37 -3.73 -5.74
C GLY A 62 -4.10 -3.37 -4.28
N ILE A 63 -4.95 -3.79 -3.32
CA ILE A 63 -4.76 -3.59 -1.88
C ILE A 63 -3.67 -4.53 -1.34
N PHE A 64 -2.66 -3.95 -0.72
CA PHE A 64 -1.56 -4.68 -0.08
C PHE A 64 -1.34 -4.23 1.36
N ASN A 65 -0.73 -5.10 2.16
CA ASN A 65 -0.35 -4.87 3.54
C ASN A 65 1.17 -5.03 3.72
N ILE A 66 1.76 -4.23 4.60
CA ILE A 66 3.11 -4.42 5.13
C ILE A 66 3.00 -4.62 6.63
N THR A 67 3.49 -5.76 7.14
CA THR A 67 3.47 -6.06 8.58
C THR A 67 4.63 -5.40 9.32
N PHE A 68 4.40 -4.98 10.56
CA PHE A 68 5.42 -4.50 11.49
C PHE A 68 5.57 -5.39 12.73
N LYS A 69 4.71 -6.40 12.86
CA LYS A 69 4.73 -7.48 13.86
C LYS A 69 4.17 -8.77 13.22
N PRO A 70 4.34 -9.94 13.85
CA PRO A 70 3.56 -11.13 13.50
C PRO A 70 2.05 -10.82 13.61
N LEU A 71 1.27 -11.24 12.61
CA LEU A 71 -0.18 -11.04 12.54
C LEU A 71 -0.92 -12.30 12.07
N PRO A 72 -0.96 -13.39 12.87
CA PRO A 72 -1.65 -14.63 12.49
C PRO A 72 -3.12 -14.44 12.09
N GLN A 73 -3.77 -13.38 12.56
CA GLN A 73 -5.14 -13.02 12.15
C GLN A 73 -5.29 -12.67 10.66
N PHE A 74 -4.17 -12.48 9.94
CA PHE A 74 -4.18 -12.27 8.50
C PHE A 74 -4.04 -13.57 7.70
N ASP A 75 -3.70 -14.68 8.36
CA ASP A 75 -3.54 -15.98 7.70
C ASP A 75 -4.89 -16.46 7.15
N LEU A 76 -4.85 -17.13 5.99
CA LEU A 76 -6.02 -17.57 5.23
C LEU A 76 -6.97 -16.44 4.76
N HIS A 77 -6.67 -15.18 5.07
CA HIS A 77 -7.43 -13.99 4.65
C HIS A 77 -6.62 -13.04 3.77
N ASN A 78 -5.29 -13.15 3.82
CA ASN A 78 -4.37 -12.40 2.99
C ASN A 78 -3.29 -13.35 2.49
N VAL A 79 -2.82 -13.15 1.25
CA VAL A 79 -1.78 -13.97 0.64
C VAL A 79 -0.44 -13.25 0.77
N VAL A 80 0.54 -13.87 1.42
CA VAL A 80 1.90 -13.34 1.49
C VAL A 80 2.59 -13.52 0.13
N ILE A 81 3.03 -12.42 -0.48
CA ILE A 81 3.66 -12.39 -1.81
C ILE A 81 5.13 -11.95 -1.77
N GLY A 82 5.63 -11.55 -0.59
CA GLY A 82 7.02 -11.14 -0.46
C GLY A 82 7.35 -10.60 0.91
N ARG A 83 8.55 -10.00 1.01
CA ARG A 83 9.05 -9.39 2.24
C ARG A 83 9.95 -8.20 1.95
N ILE A 84 10.01 -7.28 2.89
CA ILE A 84 11.03 -6.25 2.95
C ILE A 84 12.37 -6.93 3.26
N ILE A 85 13.35 -6.75 2.38
CA ILE A 85 14.65 -7.45 2.44
C ILE A 85 15.80 -6.57 2.91
N ARG A 86 15.59 -5.25 3.00
CA ARG A 86 16.63 -4.30 3.40
C ARG A 86 16.11 -3.41 4.52
N PRO A 87 16.84 -3.31 5.65
CA PRO A 87 16.64 -2.23 6.60
C PRO A 87 16.71 -0.89 5.85
N SER A 88 15.78 0.02 6.14
CA SER A 88 15.84 1.37 5.60
C SER A 88 15.15 2.32 6.57
N ALA A 89 15.70 3.52 6.72
CA ALA A 89 15.07 4.58 7.51
C ALA A 89 13.62 4.84 7.07
N THR A 90 13.31 4.62 5.78
CA THR A 90 11.95 4.66 5.25
C THR A 90 11.04 3.64 5.93
N TYR A 91 11.46 2.39 6.09
CA TYR A 91 10.65 1.36 6.75
C TYR A 91 10.35 1.75 8.21
N ASP A 92 11.37 2.19 8.95
CA ASP A 92 11.23 2.60 10.34
C ASP A 92 10.31 3.82 10.49
N THR A 93 10.47 4.81 9.61
CA THR A 93 9.59 5.98 9.55
C THR A 93 8.15 5.59 9.24
N VAL A 94 7.94 4.72 8.23
CA VAL A 94 6.61 4.30 7.80
C VAL A 94 5.87 3.53 8.90
N ARG A 95 6.61 2.71 9.67
CA ARG A 95 6.13 1.94 10.83
C ARG A 95 5.55 2.83 11.93
N GLU A 96 6.18 3.98 12.18
CA GLU A 96 5.87 4.87 13.30
C GLU A 96 4.79 5.90 12.96
N LEU A 97 4.71 6.33 11.70
CA LEU A 97 3.73 7.32 11.28
C LEU A 97 2.29 6.82 11.40
N GLY A 98 1.31 7.73 11.45
CA GLY A 98 -0.12 7.40 11.37
C GLY A 98 -0.87 7.50 12.68
N ASN A 99 -2.17 7.19 12.64
CA ASN A 99 -3.03 7.20 13.82
C ASN A 99 -4.04 6.04 13.68
N PRO A 100 -4.13 5.11 14.67
CA PRO A 100 -5.11 4.02 14.65
C PRO A 100 -6.57 4.45 14.52
N LEU A 101 -6.89 5.71 14.80
CA LEU A 101 -8.26 6.25 14.72
C LEU A 101 -8.51 7.01 13.42
N SER A 102 -7.50 7.19 12.56
CA SER A 102 -7.63 7.91 11.30
C SER A 102 -7.46 6.98 10.10
N SER A 103 -8.39 7.09 9.16
CA SER A 103 -8.30 6.45 7.84
C SER A 103 -7.57 7.32 6.81
N HIS A 104 -7.14 8.53 7.15
CA HIS A 104 -6.50 9.43 6.19
C HIS A 104 -5.11 8.92 5.81
N PRO A 105 -4.78 8.89 4.50
CA PRO A 105 -3.47 8.46 4.05
C PRO A 105 -2.39 9.45 4.50
N VAL A 106 -1.45 8.97 5.32
CA VAL A 106 -0.30 9.77 5.80
C VAL A 106 0.94 9.65 4.92
N ILE A 107 0.96 8.65 4.03
CA ILE A 107 2.07 8.36 3.12
C ILE A 107 1.48 8.17 1.72
N GLN A 108 2.19 8.70 0.73
CA GLN A 108 1.88 8.49 -0.68
C GLN A 108 3.09 7.91 -1.39
N VAL A 109 2.86 6.86 -2.17
CA VAL A 109 3.90 6.28 -3.04
C VAL A 109 4.08 7.20 -4.24
N ARG A 110 5.30 7.74 -4.41
CA ARG A 110 5.64 8.60 -5.54
C ARG A 110 5.83 7.82 -6.82
N SER A 111 6.61 6.75 -6.79
CA SER A 111 6.83 5.86 -7.91
C SER A 111 7.41 4.56 -7.39
N THR A 112 7.37 3.52 -8.22
CA THR A 112 8.00 2.22 -7.95
C THR A 112 9.10 1.96 -8.96
N ARG A 113 10.07 1.12 -8.63
CA ARG A 113 11.07 0.62 -9.58
C ARG A 113 11.23 -0.88 -9.43
N ARG A 114 11.58 -1.56 -10.52
CA ARG A 114 11.91 -2.98 -10.52
C ARG A 114 13.21 -3.21 -11.28
N LEU A 115 13.96 -4.22 -10.87
CA LEU A 115 15.15 -4.67 -11.59
C LEU A 115 14.71 -5.66 -12.66
N LEU A 116 15.02 -5.38 -13.93
CA LEU A 116 14.72 -6.24 -15.07
C LEU A 116 16.00 -6.40 -15.90
N ASN A 117 16.47 -7.64 -16.08
CA ASN A 117 17.68 -7.95 -16.85
C ASN A 117 18.90 -7.08 -16.46
N GLY A 118 19.12 -6.93 -15.14
CA GLY A 118 20.21 -6.12 -14.59
C GLY A 118 20.03 -4.59 -14.69
N ARG A 119 18.92 -4.11 -15.25
CA ARG A 119 18.64 -2.67 -15.39
C ARG A 119 17.45 -2.26 -14.52
N TRP A 120 17.56 -1.09 -13.89
CA TRP A 120 16.46 -0.51 -13.13
C TRP A 120 15.44 0.11 -14.09
N VAL A 121 14.20 -0.40 -14.04
CA VAL A 121 13.05 0.18 -14.73
C VAL A 121 12.22 0.93 -13.70
N ILE A 122 12.02 2.22 -13.91
CA ILE A 122 11.25 3.11 -13.03
C ILE A 122 9.85 3.27 -13.62
N GLY A 123 8.82 3.11 -12.80
CA GLY A 123 7.44 3.37 -13.17
C GLY A 123 7.11 4.86 -13.15
N GLU A 124 6.06 5.22 -13.88
CA GLU A 124 5.58 6.61 -13.94
C GLU A 124 5.31 7.19 -12.54
N PRO A 125 5.63 8.48 -12.31
CA PRO A 125 5.26 9.15 -11.08
C PRO A 125 3.75 9.11 -10.85
N ASN A 126 3.37 8.96 -9.58
CA ASN A 126 1.99 9.04 -9.13
C ASN A 126 1.43 10.44 -9.46
N THR A 127 0.51 10.47 -10.41
CA THR A 127 -0.07 11.68 -10.99
C THR A 127 -0.90 12.48 -9.98
N ARG A 128 -1.31 11.90 -8.85
CA ARG A 128 -2.01 12.63 -7.79
C ARG A 128 -1.07 13.59 -7.02
N LEU A 129 0.22 13.28 -6.94
CA LEU A 129 1.22 14.13 -6.25
C LEU A 129 1.55 15.42 -7.02
N SER A 130 1.56 15.37 -8.36
CA SER A 130 1.85 16.53 -9.21
C SER A 130 0.70 17.54 -9.23
N THR A 131 -0.54 17.09 -9.04
CA THR A 131 -1.72 17.96 -8.93
C THR A 131 -1.73 18.75 -7.61
N ILE A 132 -1.25 18.17 -6.50
CA ILE A 132 -1.15 18.85 -5.20
C ILE A 132 -0.09 19.97 -5.23
N THR A 133 1.04 19.75 -5.90
CA THR A 133 2.10 20.76 -6.02
C THR A 133 1.64 21.97 -6.84
N LYS A 134 0.88 21.77 -7.92
CA LYS A 134 0.29 22.88 -8.71
C LYS A 134 -0.71 23.72 -7.92
N ASN A 135 -1.54 23.10 -7.08
CA ASN A 135 -2.51 23.83 -6.24
C ASN A 135 -1.86 24.53 -5.05
N SER A 136 -0.77 23.99 -4.51
CA SER A 136 0.00 24.63 -3.43
C SER A 136 0.72 25.88 -3.93
N ALA A 137 1.28 25.85 -5.15
CA ALA A 137 1.89 27.03 -5.79
C ALA A 137 0.89 28.17 -6.03
N ARG A 138 -0.38 27.84 -6.36
CA ARG A 138 -1.45 28.85 -6.47
C ARG A 138 -1.81 29.50 -5.14
N LYS A 139 -1.67 28.81 -4.01
CA LYS A 139 -2.04 29.37 -2.70
C LYS A 139 -1.05 30.42 -2.19
N TRP A 140 0.21 30.39 -2.63
CA TRP A 140 1.24 31.38 -2.30
C TRP A 140 1.24 32.62 -3.21
N LEU A 141 0.51 32.60 -4.33
CA LEU A 141 0.41 33.73 -5.26
C LEU A 141 -0.78 34.67 -4.98
N ILE A 142 -1.57 34.43 -3.93
CA ILE A 142 -2.78 35.20 -3.59
C ILE A 142 -2.63 35.94 -2.24
N HIS A 143 -1.41 36.02 -1.69
CA HIS A 143 -1.12 36.81 -0.49
C HIS A 143 -0.15 38.00 -0.71
N ASP A 144 0.14 38.34 -1.97
CA ASP A 144 0.85 39.58 -2.33
C ASP A 144 -0.01 40.49 -3.24
N ARG A 145 -1.17 40.91 -2.74
CA ARG A 145 -1.90 42.08 -3.23
C ARG A 145 -2.62 42.80 -2.12
#